data_AF-A0A1F7VF51-F1
#
_entry.id   AF-A0A1F7VF51-F1
#
_cell.length_a   1.000
_cell.length_b   1.000
_cell.length_c   1.000
_cell.angle_alpha   90.00
_cell.angle_beta   90.00
_cell.angle_gamma   90.00
#
_symmetry.space_group_name_H-M   'P 1'
#
loop_
_entity.id
_entity.type
_entity.pdbx_description
1 polymer ?
#
loop_
_entity_poly.entity_id
_entity_poly.type
_entity_poly.pdbx_seq_one_letter_code
_entity_poly.pdbx_strand_id
1 'polypeptide(L)'
;MIIYGLTMQGKKEEVPDDIAKWLIGRMEKYPNVDFTIDYDEMIGLDQKQREHLSEQMKKFSRIFLPKHKMAGENGVLTVVFLYQSEIWRIKITGGLDEHGNIIGRSDPEINEKLKRGLTAELRNEIAGLTEEEHVEKIMLDGKEGPPAKVREDDEPLRNRPNELVPFPSDMRWTSELSMSGKQFNDLMQDPNTRERARKALHEKDWDALRELRNKKMH
;
A
#
# COMPACT_ATOMS: atom_id res chain seq x y z
N MET A 1 -8.38 -9.48 -13.37
CA MET A 1 -8.19 -8.80 -12.07
C MET A 1 -8.15 -9.86 -10.99
N ILE A 2 -6.94 -10.31 -10.64
CA ILE A 2 -6.75 -11.21 -9.51
C ILE A 2 -6.64 -10.30 -8.30
N ILE A 3 -7.56 -10.43 -7.35
CA ILE A 3 -7.43 -9.76 -6.04
C ILE A 3 -6.51 -10.67 -5.22
N TYR A 4 -5.20 -10.61 -5.48
CA TYR A 4 -4.19 -10.93 -4.48
C TYR A 4 -4.24 -9.77 -3.50
N GLY A 5 -5.18 -9.83 -2.56
CA GLY A 5 -5.62 -8.61 -1.91
C GLY A 5 -6.44 -8.87 -0.68
N LEU A 6 -6.06 -9.89 0.08
CA LEU A 6 -6.03 -9.79 1.51
C LEU A 6 -4.71 -10.41 1.93
N THR A 7 -3.83 -9.52 2.37
CA THR A 7 -2.71 -9.75 3.27
C THR A 7 -1.44 -10.43 2.77
N MET A 8 -0.34 -9.95 3.35
CA MET A 8 1.01 -10.48 3.22
C MET A 8 1.00 -12.01 3.30
N GLN A 9 1.20 -12.68 2.17
CA GLN A 9 1.50 -14.10 2.17
C GLN A 9 2.96 -14.24 2.59
N GLY A 10 3.19 -14.79 3.79
CA GLY A 10 4.53 -14.99 4.31
C GLY A 10 5.00 -13.83 5.19
N LYS A 11 4.71 -13.97 6.48
CA LYS A 11 5.35 -13.35 7.65
C LYS A 11 6.47 -12.34 7.37
N LYS A 12 6.24 -11.09 7.81
CA LYS A 12 7.10 -10.46 8.84
C LYS A 12 6.18 -9.69 9.80
N GLU A 13 6.24 -10.01 11.09
CA GLU A 13 5.63 -9.20 12.15
C GLU A 13 6.38 -7.88 12.37
N GLU A 14 7.45 -7.74 11.61
CA GLU A 14 8.44 -6.70 11.70
C GLU A 14 8.54 -6.04 10.33
N VAL A 15 8.77 -4.75 10.33
CA VAL A 15 8.98 -3.98 9.10
C VAL A 15 10.39 -3.38 9.15
N PRO A 16 10.98 -3.03 8.00
CA PRO A 16 12.24 -2.31 7.96
C PRO A 16 12.20 -1.06 8.85
N ASP A 17 13.25 -0.80 9.63
CA ASP A 17 13.32 0.35 10.55
C ASP A 17 13.06 1.70 9.85
N ASP A 18 13.57 1.89 8.63
CA ASP A 18 13.32 3.07 7.80
C ASP A 18 11.85 3.20 7.40
N ILE A 19 11.18 2.09 7.09
CA ILE A 19 9.74 2.05 6.82
C ILE A 19 8.94 2.34 8.09
N ALA A 20 9.33 1.77 9.24
CA ALA A 20 8.69 2.03 10.53
C ALA A 20 8.78 3.51 10.90
N LYS A 21 9.97 4.09 10.86
CA LYS A 21 10.21 5.52 11.14
C LYS A 21 9.40 6.41 10.21
N TRP A 22 9.37 6.08 8.92
CA TRP A 22 8.55 6.80 7.95
C TRP A 22 7.06 6.71 8.32
N LEU A 23 6.54 5.50 8.55
CA LEU A 23 5.13 5.27 8.89
C LEU A 23 4.70 5.98 10.17
N ILE A 24 5.46 5.81 11.26
CA ILE A 24 5.15 6.41 12.57
C ILE A 24 5.01 7.93 12.44
N GLY A 25 6.00 8.59 11.82
CA GLY A 25 5.93 10.04 11.64
C GLY A 25 4.74 10.50 10.78
N ARG A 26 4.26 9.68 9.84
CA ARG A 26 3.06 10.00 9.05
C ARG A 26 1.79 9.76 9.86
N MET A 27 1.73 8.69 10.64
CA MET A 27 0.57 8.38 11.45
C MET A 27 0.37 9.39 12.58
N GLU A 28 1.46 9.91 13.16
CA GLU A 28 1.41 11.02 14.11
C GLU A 28 0.86 12.30 13.47
N LYS A 29 1.31 12.61 12.25
CA LYS A 29 0.85 13.81 11.51
C LYS A 29 -0.56 13.65 10.94
N TYR A 30 -0.95 12.44 10.55
CA TYR A 30 -2.21 12.10 9.90
C TYR A 30 -2.88 10.90 10.58
N PRO A 31 -3.41 11.06 11.81
CA PRO A 31 -3.96 9.96 12.60
C PRO A 31 -5.19 9.30 11.98
N ASN A 32 -5.87 10.02 11.08
CA ASN A 32 -7.05 9.54 10.35
C ASN A 32 -6.71 9.01 8.95
N VAL A 33 -5.45 8.63 8.69
CA VAL A 33 -5.04 7.99 7.44
C VAL A 33 -4.56 6.59 7.74
N ASP A 34 -5.10 5.61 7.02
CA ASP A 34 -4.69 4.23 7.12
C ASP A 34 -3.56 3.92 6.15
N PHE A 35 -2.58 3.17 6.63
CA PHE A 35 -1.47 2.66 5.85
C PHE A 35 -1.56 1.14 5.79
N THR A 36 -1.51 0.58 4.59
CA THR A 36 -1.47 -0.88 4.38
C THR A 36 -0.10 -1.26 3.83
N ILE A 37 0.58 -2.16 4.52
CA ILE A 37 1.90 -2.66 4.14
C ILE A 37 1.73 -3.97 3.37
N ASP A 38 2.40 -4.06 2.24
CA ASP A 38 2.48 -5.25 1.41
C ASP A 38 3.96 -5.56 1.13
N TYR A 39 4.29 -6.85 1.09
CA TYR A 39 5.64 -7.36 0.99
C TYR A 39 5.70 -8.46 -0.07
N ASP A 40 6.64 -8.31 -1.00
CA ASP A 40 6.94 -9.35 -2.00
C ASP A 40 8.43 -9.70 -1.96
N GLU A 41 8.71 -11.00 -1.87
CA GLU A 41 10.01 -11.55 -2.30
C GLU A 41 10.05 -11.61 -3.83
N MET A 42 11.18 -11.23 -4.43
CA MET A 42 11.32 -11.16 -5.90
C MET A 42 11.44 -12.52 -6.60
N ILE A 43 11.11 -13.61 -5.90
CA ILE A 43 11.29 -14.99 -6.35
C ILE A 43 10.49 -15.27 -7.64
N GLY A 44 9.37 -14.59 -7.87
CA GLY A 44 8.49 -14.79 -9.04
C GLY A 44 8.79 -13.94 -10.28
N LEU A 45 9.77 -13.03 -10.26
CA LEU A 45 10.10 -12.17 -11.41
C LEU A 45 10.95 -12.90 -12.45
N ASP A 46 10.70 -12.65 -13.73
CA ASP A 46 11.55 -13.12 -14.82
C ASP A 46 12.90 -12.36 -14.87
N GLN A 47 13.87 -12.87 -15.62
CA GLN A 47 15.23 -12.32 -15.67
C GLN A 47 15.27 -10.85 -16.12
N LYS A 48 14.45 -10.47 -17.11
CA LYS A 48 14.41 -9.08 -17.62
C LYS A 48 13.81 -8.14 -16.59
N GLN A 49 12.76 -8.59 -15.90
CA GLN A 49 12.14 -7.84 -14.83
C GLN A 49 13.11 -7.62 -13.66
N ARG A 50 13.89 -8.65 -13.30
CA ARG A 50 14.94 -8.54 -12.27
C ARG A 50 16.03 -7.55 -12.65
N GLU A 51 16.53 -7.61 -13.88
CA GLU A 51 17.56 -6.70 -14.38
C GLU A 51 17.08 -5.25 -14.38
N HIS A 52 15.89 -5.00 -14.94
CA HIS A 52 15.29 -3.67 -14.96
C HIS A 52 15.12 -3.11 -13.54
N LEU A 53 14.57 -3.93 -12.64
CA LEU A 53 14.33 -3.53 -11.26
C LEU A 53 15.64 -3.31 -10.46
N SER A 54 16.67 -4.12 -10.72
CA SER A 54 18.02 -3.93 -10.17
C SER A 54 18.62 -2.58 -10.59
N GLU A 55 18.44 -2.18 -11.85
CA GLU A 55 18.87 -0.85 -12.31
C GLU A 55 18.11 0.29 -11.62
N GLN A 56 16.80 0.12 -11.37
CA GLN A 56 16.04 1.10 -10.60
C GLN A 56 16.53 1.19 -9.15
N MET A 57 16.85 0.06 -8.51
CA MET A 57 17.33 0.01 -7.13
C MET A 57 18.66 0.71 -6.92
N LYS A 58 19.56 0.63 -7.91
CA LYS A 58 20.84 1.35 -7.88
C LYS A 58 20.63 2.87 -7.87
N LYS A 59 19.59 3.36 -8.56
CA LYS A 59 19.34 4.79 -8.77
C LYS A 59 18.39 5.40 -7.75
N PHE A 60 17.43 4.62 -7.27
CA PHE A 60 16.30 5.14 -6.50
C PHE A 60 16.14 4.37 -5.19
N SER A 61 15.86 5.12 -4.12
CA SER A 61 15.54 4.57 -2.80
C SER A 61 14.04 4.25 -2.67
N ARG A 62 13.20 5.06 -3.32
CA ARG A 62 11.73 4.97 -3.23
C ARG A 62 11.04 5.33 -4.54
N ILE A 63 9.88 4.72 -4.82
CA ILE A 63 9.03 5.07 -5.96
C ILE A 63 7.63 5.46 -5.47
N PHE A 64 7.06 6.52 -6.06
CA PHE A 64 5.75 7.06 -5.67
C PHE A 64 4.69 6.75 -6.74
N LEU A 65 3.91 5.70 -6.51
CA LEU A 65 2.94 5.20 -7.48
C LEU A 65 1.56 5.86 -7.31
N PRO A 66 0.96 6.39 -8.41
CA PRO A 66 -0.40 6.93 -8.38
C PRO A 66 -1.48 5.84 -8.45
N LYS A 67 -2.74 6.21 -8.16
CA LYS A 67 -3.92 5.32 -8.26
C LYS A 67 -4.16 4.77 -9.68
N HIS A 68 -3.84 5.56 -10.71
CA HIS A 68 -3.94 5.20 -12.13
C HIS A 68 -2.78 5.83 -12.90
N LYS A 69 -2.57 5.41 -14.16
CA LYS A 69 -1.47 5.85 -15.07
C LYS A 69 -1.35 7.37 -15.30
N MET A 70 -2.21 8.20 -14.71
CA MET A 70 -2.15 9.66 -14.78
C MET A 70 -1.82 10.21 -13.39
N ALA A 71 -0.54 10.44 -13.14
CA ALA A 71 0.02 10.81 -11.85
C ALA A 71 -0.41 12.21 -11.36
N GLY A 72 -0.72 13.13 -12.29
CA GLY A 72 -1.01 14.53 -11.95
C GLY A 72 -2.38 14.75 -11.28
N GLU A 73 -3.40 13.97 -11.62
CA GLU A 73 -4.78 14.27 -11.17
C GLU A 73 -5.16 13.58 -9.85
N ASN A 74 -4.48 12.49 -9.50
CA ASN A 74 -4.93 11.58 -8.45
C ASN A 74 -3.95 11.42 -7.27
N GLY A 75 -2.75 12.01 -7.35
CA GLY A 75 -1.70 11.95 -6.32
C GLY A 75 -1.18 10.54 -6.01
N VAL A 76 -0.24 10.45 -5.08
CA VAL A 76 0.35 9.17 -4.66
C VAL A 76 -0.68 8.29 -3.94
N LEU A 77 -0.80 7.04 -4.40
CA LEU A 77 -1.57 6.00 -3.72
C LEU A 77 -0.67 5.04 -2.94
N THR A 78 0.48 4.71 -3.51
CA THR A 78 1.38 3.70 -2.95
C THR A 78 2.81 4.21 -2.97
N VAL A 79 3.52 4.10 -1.85
CA VAL A 79 4.95 4.34 -1.74
C VAL A 79 5.67 3.00 -1.76
N VAL A 80 6.67 2.85 -2.62
CA VAL A 80 7.44 1.61 -2.78
C VAL A 80 8.84 1.82 -2.25
N PHE A 81 9.26 0.98 -1.32
CA PHE A 81 10.62 0.90 -0.80
C PHE A 81 11.31 -0.30 -1.45
N LEU A 82 12.53 -0.06 -1.94
CA LEU A 82 13.26 -1.01 -2.78
C LEU A 82 14.53 -1.53 -2.08
N TYR A 83 14.65 -2.86 -1.97
CA TYR A 83 15.87 -3.59 -1.59
C TYR A 83 16.16 -4.63 -2.67
N GLN A 84 17.40 -5.13 -2.85
CA GLN A 84 17.71 -5.99 -4.01
C GLN A 84 16.90 -7.31 -4.06
N SER A 85 16.46 -7.84 -2.93
CA SER A 85 15.71 -9.10 -2.87
C SER A 85 14.26 -8.96 -2.38
N GLU A 86 13.86 -7.77 -1.95
CA GLU A 86 12.58 -7.51 -1.28
C GLU A 86 11.96 -6.19 -1.76
N ILE A 87 10.66 -6.18 -2.01
CA ILE A 87 9.89 -4.96 -2.27
C ILE A 87 8.87 -4.78 -1.16
N TRP A 88 8.82 -3.57 -0.60
CA TRP A 88 7.82 -3.18 0.37
C TRP A 88 6.95 -2.08 -0.20
N ARG A 89 5.63 -2.27 -0.18
CA ARG A 89 4.66 -1.32 -0.73
C ARG A 89 3.75 -0.84 0.37
N ILE A 90 3.68 0.47 0.54
CA ILE A 90 2.80 1.12 1.50
C ILE A 90 1.69 1.82 0.77
N LYS A 91 0.46 1.33 0.91
CA LYS A 91 -0.73 1.93 0.34
C LYS A 91 -1.36 2.91 1.33
N ILE A 92 -1.62 4.13 0.86
CA ILE A 92 -2.22 5.23 1.62
C ILE A 92 -3.73 5.24 1.37
N THR A 93 -4.50 5.12 2.45
CA THR A 93 -5.95 5.06 2.38
C THR A 93 -6.59 6.03 3.36
N GLY A 94 -7.56 6.78 2.87
CA GLY A 94 -8.30 7.77 3.66
C GLY A 94 -9.23 8.53 2.75
N GLY A 95 -9.96 9.47 3.31
CA GLY A 95 -10.79 10.37 2.54
C GLY A 95 -11.17 11.62 3.29
N LEU A 96 -12.08 12.39 2.69
CA LEU A 96 -12.50 13.69 3.18
C LEU A 96 -14.00 13.67 3.49
N ASP A 97 -14.36 14.31 4.59
CA ASP A 97 -15.75 14.65 4.91
C ASP A 97 -16.25 15.85 4.09
N GLU A 98 -17.46 16.32 4.39
CA GLU A 98 -18.06 17.49 3.72
C GLU A 98 -17.39 18.83 4.04
N HIS A 99 -16.62 18.89 5.12
CA HIS A 99 -15.88 20.06 5.56
C HIS A 99 -14.41 20.04 5.10
N GLY A 100 -13.98 18.96 4.44
CA GLY A 100 -12.60 18.79 4.00
C GLY A 100 -11.66 18.26 5.08
N ASN A 101 -12.17 17.76 6.21
CA ASN A 101 -11.35 17.10 7.22
C ASN A 101 -10.99 15.68 6.77
N ILE A 102 -9.79 15.23 7.14
CA ILE A 102 -9.35 13.86 6.90
C ILE A 102 -10.10 12.91 7.82
N ILE A 103 -10.77 11.93 7.22
CA ILE A 103 -11.41 10.82 7.91
C ILE A 103 -10.77 9.49 7.50
N GLY A 104 -10.53 8.66 8.51
CA GLY A 104 -9.88 7.35 8.37
C GLY A 104 -10.91 6.24 8.28
N ARG A 105 -10.53 5.10 7.68
CA ARG A 105 -11.41 3.93 7.62
C ARG A 105 -11.58 3.25 8.96
N SER A 106 -11.07 3.78 10.06
CA SER A 106 -11.39 3.36 11.42
C SER A 106 -12.67 4.03 11.97
N ASP A 107 -13.24 5.02 11.27
CA ASP A 107 -14.56 5.57 11.63
C ASP A 107 -15.66 4.59 11.18
N PRO A 108 -16.46 4.02 12.10
CA PRO A 108 -17.53 3.08 11.77
C PRO A 108 -18.62 3.72 10.88
N GLU A 109 -18.72 5.05 10.87
CA GLU A 109 -19.64 5.83 10.03
C GLU A 109 -18.95 6.38 8.77
N ILE A 110 -17.76 5.88 8.41
CA ILE A 110 -17.01 6.39 7.26
C ILE A 110 -17.84 6.34 5.97
N ASN A 111 -18.67 5.32 5.75
CA ASN A 111 -19.49 5.27 4.53
C ASN A 111 -20.53 6.40 4.45
N GLU A 112 -20.95 6.94 5.60
CA GLU A 112 -21.90 8.04 5.68
C GLU A 112 -21.19 9.41 5.62
N LYS A 113 -20.02 9.52 6.25
CA LYS A 113 -19.19 10.73 6.33
C LYS A 113 -18.30 10.95 5.11
N LEU A 114 -17.84 9.89 4.45
CA LEU A 114 -16.95 9.96 3.28
C LEU A 114 -17.69 10.53 2.09
N LYS A 115 -17.38 11.79 1.77
CA LYS A 115 -17.92 12.45 0.58
C LYS A 115 -16.97 12.33 -0.60
N ARG A 116 -15.65 12.40 -0.35
CA ARG A 116 -14.63 12.47 -1.40
C ARG A 116 -13.36 11.72 -1.00
N GLY A 117 -12.57 11.28 -1.98
CA GLY A 117 -11.22 10.77 -1.73
C GLY A 117 -10.26 11.92 -1.38
N LEU A 118 -9.11 11.57 -0.76
CA LEU A 118 -8.00 12.52 -0.58
C LEU A 118 -7.59 13.14 -1.91
N THR A 119 -7.34 14.46 -1.91
CA THR A 119 -6.86 15.21 -3.07
C THR A 119 -5.45 14.78 -3.48
N ALA A 120 -5.05 15.12 -4.71
CA ALA A 120 -3.71 14.80 -5.20
C ALA A 120 -2.60 15.47 -4.35
N GLU A 121 -2.79 16.74 -4.01
CA GLU A 121 -1.88 17.52 -3.16
C GLU A 121 -1.69 16.85 -1.79
N LEU A 122 -2.80 16.52 -1.12
CA LEU A 122 -2.75 15.90 0.20
C LEU A 122 -2.13 14.51 0.14
N ARG A 123 -2.39 13.74 -0.92
CA ARG A 123 -1.74 12.44 -1.14
C ARG A 123 -0.24 12.56 -1.32
N ASN A 124 0.22 13.56 -2.06
CA ASN A 124 1.64 13.83 -2.25
C ASN A 124 2.30 14.25 -0.93
N GLU A 125 1.62 15.10 -0.15
CA GLU A 125 2.08 15.53 1.17
C GLU A 125 2.20 14.34 2.13
N ILE A 126 1.16 13.50 2.25
CA ILE A 126 1.17 12.30 3.10
C ILE A 126 2.29 11.34 2.66
N ALA A 127 2.48 11.16 1.35
CA ALA A 127 3.54 10.33 0.81
C ALA A 127 4.95 10.89 1.07
N GLY A 128 5.07 12.18 1.41
CA GLY A 128 6.36 12.87 1.53
C GLY A 128 7.02 13.15 0.18
N LEU A 129 6.23 13.38 -0.86
CA LEU A 129 6.68 13.82 -2.17
C LEU A 129 6.85 15.34 -2.16
N THR A 130 7.93 15.86 -1.56
CA THR A 130 8.08 17.31 -1.30
C THR A 130 9.43 17.92 -1.68
N GLU A 131 10.33 17.20 -2.36
CA GLU A 131 11.66 17.71 -2.72
C GLU A 131 11.92 17.50 -4.22
N GLU A 132 11.64 18.51 -5.05
CA GLU A 132 11.86 18.43 -6.50
C GLU A 132 13.31 18.08 -6.86
N GLU A 133 14.29 18.53 -6.07
CA GLU A 133 15.73 18.27 -6.31
C GLU A 133 16.14 16.83 -5.99
N HIS A 134 15.41 16.14 -5.13
CA HIS A 134 15.69 14.75 -4.73
C HIS A 134 14.70 13.76 -5.33
N VAL A 135 13.81 14.22 -6.20
CA VAL A 135 12.77 13.43 -6.84
C VAL A 135 12.84 13.59 -8.35
N GLU A 136 13.05 12.48 -9.06
CA GLU A 136 13.07 12.44 -10.51
C GLU A 136 11.89 11.63 -11.05
N LYS A 137 11.46 11.93 -12.27
CA LYS A 137 10.49 11.10 -12.98
C LYS A 137 11.19 9.91 -13.61
N ILE A 138 10.71 8.70 -13.35
CA ILE A 138 11.26 7.49 -13.97
C ILE A 138 10.85 7.45 -15.44
N MET A 139 11.74 7.08 -16.35
CA MET A 139 11.39 6.75 -17.73
C MET A 139 11.28 5.24 -17.92
N LEU A 140 10.12 4.76 -18.35
CA LEU A 140 9.82 3.34 -18.61
C LEU A 140 9.38 3.18 -20.07
N ASP A 141 10.15 2.46 -20.88
CA ASP A 141 9.87 2.21 -22.30
C ASP A 141 9.53 3.50 -23.09
N GLY A 142 10.28 4.56 -22.84
CA GLY A 142 10.09 5.87 -23.48
C GLY A 142 8.87 6.65 -22.99
N LYS A 143 8.21 6.20 -21.91
CA LYS A 143 7.09 6.90 -21.28
C LYS A 143 7.49 7.42 -19.90
N GLU A 144 6.98 8.60 -19.59
CA GLU A 144 7.08 9.17 -18.26
C GLU A 144 6.32 8.28 -17.27
N GLY A 145 7.06 7.78 -16.29
CA GLY A 145 6.62 6.95 -15.21
C GLY A 145 6.38 7.75 -13.92
N PRO A 146 6.14 7.05 -12.81
CA PRO A 146 5.97 7.68 -11.51
C PRO A 146 7.24 8.46 -11.08
N PRO A 147 7.10 9.47 -10.22
CA PRO A 147 8.24 10.07 -9.54
C PRO A 147 8.90 9.07 -8.59
N ALA A 148 10.20 9.24 -8.35
CA ALA A 148 11.01 8.41 -7.47
C ALA A 148 12.06 9.24 -6.73
N LYS A 149 12.32 8.89 -5.47
CA LYS A 149 13.39 9.52 -4.70
C LYS A 149 14.73 8.98 -5.17
N VAL A 150 15.62 9.87 -5.58
CA VAL A 150 17.01 9.56 -5.94
C VAL A 150 17.71 8.98 -4.70
N ARG A 151 18.51 7.92 -4.91
CA ARG A 151 19.35 7.35 -3.86
C ARG A 151 20.52 8.30 -3.62
N GLU A 152 20.79 8.59 -2.36
CA GLU A 152 21.93 9.42 -1.97
C GLU A 152 23.24 8.64 -2.20
N ASP A 153 24.30 9.31 -2.64
CA ASP A 153 25.56 8.66 -3.07
C ASP A 153 26.23 7.85 -1.95
N ASP A 154 25.98 8.21 -0.69
CA ASP A 154 26.48 7.56 0.51
C ASP A 154 25.57 6.43 1.03
N GLU A 155 24.38 6.24 0.47
CA GLU A 155 23.49 5.14 0.82
C GLU A 155 23.88 3.84 0.07
N PRO A 156 24.42 2.82 0.75
CA PRO A 156 24.77 1.57 0.07
C PRO A 156 23.52 0.87 -0.46
N LEU A 157 23.62 0.27 -1.65
CA LEU A 157 22.57 -0.60 -2.17
C LEU A 157 22.46 -1.85 -1.30
N ARG A 158 21.32 -2.00 -0.62
CA ARG A 158 21.11 -3.09 0.35
C ARG A 158 20.35 -4.26 -0.27
N ASN A 159 20.83 -5.47 -0.02
CA ASN A 159 20.12 -6.68 -0.44
C ASN A 159 18.81 -6.89 0.32
N ARG A 160 18.84 -6.61 1.63
CA ARG A 160 17.73 -6.68 2.58
C ARG A 160 17.82 -5.51 3.56
N PRO A 161 16.73 -5.19 4.29
CA PRO A 161 16.77 -4.27 5.42
C PRO A 161 17.84 -4.64 6.44
N ASN A 162 18.50 -3.65 7.05
CA ASN A 162 19.51 -3.87 8.08
C ASN A 162 18.90 -4.34 9.41
N GLU A 163 17.72 -3.81 9.71
CA GLU A 163 17.00 -4.06 10.94
C GLU A 163 15.51 -4.18 10.62
N LEU A 164 14.88 -5.15 11.27
CA LEU A 164 13.43 -5.34 11.25
C LEU A 164 12.93 -5.04 12.65
N VAL A 165 11.95 -4.16 12.77
CA VAL A 165 11.38 -3.74 14.05
C VAL A 165 9.92 -4.18 14.15
N PRO A 166 9.45 -4.63 15.34
CA PRO A 166 8.04 -4.99 15.53
C PRO A 166 7.12 -3.84 15.16
N PHE A 167 6.16 -4.09 14.27
CA PHE A 167 5.20 -3.07 13.85
C PHE A 167 3.88 -3.23 14.61
N PRO A 168 3.19 -2.16 15.06
CA PRO A 168 1.99 -2.31 15.89
C PRO A 168 0.90 -3.15 15.22
N SER A 169 0.29 -4.09 15.97
CA SER A 169 -0.63 -5.12 15.43
C SER A 169 -1.92 -4.53 14.87
N ASP A 170 -2.41 -3.46 15.51
CA ASP A 170 -3.54 -2.64 15.06
C ASP A 170 -3.27 -1.96 13.71
N MET A 171 -2.00 -1.83 13.31
CA MET A 171 -1.56 -1.22 12.05
C MET A 171 -1.24 -2.25 10.96
N ARG A 172 -1.38 -3.55 11.24
CA ARG A 172 -1.14 -4.64 10.28
C ARG A 172 -2.39 -4.94 9.44
N TRP A 173 -2.19 -5.38 8.20
CA TRP A 173 -3.19 -6.05 7.34
C TRP A 173 -2.60 -7.42 6.97
N THR A 174 -2.50 -8.29 7.98
CA THR A 174 -1.91 -9.63 7.87
C THR A 174 -2.97 -10.71 8.14
N SER A 175 -3.08 -11.69 7.25
CA SER A 175 -4.05 -12.77 7.27
C SER A 175 -3.46 -13.94 6.48
N GLU A 176 -3.91 -15.13 6.80
CA GLU A 176 -3.63 -16.32 5.99
C GLU A 176 -4.79 -16.59 5.01
N LEU A 177 -5.77 -15.68 4.95
CA LEU A 177 -6.94 -15.80 4.10
C LEU A 177 -6.59 -15.54 2.63
N SER A 178 -6.36 -16.62 1.89
CA SER A 178 -6.33 -16.57 0.42
C SER A 178 -7.76 -16.61 -0.16
N MET A 179 -7.99 -15.74 -1.14
CA MET A 179 -9.22 -15.70 -1.92
C MET A 179 -8.92 -15.23 -3.34
N SER A 180 -9.48 -15.91 -4.34
CA SER A 180 -9.38 -15.46 -5.73
C SER A 180 -10.20 -14.18 -5.96
N GLY A 181 -9.83 -13.40 -6.98
CA GLY A 181 -10.61 -12.21 -7.37
C GLY A 181 -12.06 -12.51 -7.74
N LYS A 182 -12.34 -13.71 -8.25
CA LYS A 182 -13.71 -14.18 -8.52
C LYS A 182 -14.48 -14.39 -7.20
N GLN A 183 -13.92 -15.15 -6.26
CA GLN A 183 -14.55 -15.41 -4.97
C GLN A 183 -14.83 -14.12 -4.20
N PHE A 184 -13.92 -13.15 -4.25
CA PHE A 184 -14.15 -11.85 -3.63
C PHE A 184 -15.28 -11.07 -4.32
N ASN A 185 -15.27 -11.01 -5.65
CA ASN A 185 -16.34 -10.35 -6.39
C ASN A 185 -17.71 -10.98 -6.11
N ASP A 186 -17.77 -12.31 -6.02
CA ASP A 186 -18.99 -13.04 -5.70
C ASP A 186 -19.52 -12.69 -4.29
N LEU A 187 -18.66 -12.44 -3.31
CA LEU A 187 -19.05 -11.96 -1.97
C LEU A 187 -19.55 -10.51 -1.99
N MET A 188 -18.95 -9.67 -2.83
CA MET A 188 -19.27 -8.25 -2.91
C MET A 188 -20.51 -7.93 -3.76
N GLN A 189 -20.86 -8.83 -4.69
CA GLN A 189 -22.05 -8.71 -5.55
C GLN A 189 -23.32 -9.29 -4.89
N ASP A 190 -23.17 -10.19 -3.92
CA ASP A 190 -24.29 -10.80 -3.21
C ASP A 190 -24.82 -9.87 -2.10
N PRO A 191 -26.08 -9.40 -2.16
CA PRO A 191 -26.65 -8.50 -1.16
C PRO A 191 -26.60 -9.05 0.28
N ASN A 192 -26.67 -10.38 0.45
CA ASN A 192 -26.71 -11.02 1.78
C ASN A 192 -25.34 -11.05 2.46
N THR A 193 -24.26 -11.11 1.68
CA THR A 193 -22.89 -11.15 2.20
C THR A 193 -22.17 -9.82 2.08
N ARG A 194 -22.60 -8.93 1.19
CA ARG A 194 -21.91 -7.67 0.87
C ARG A 194 -21.63 -6.81 2.09
N GLU A 195 -22.65 -6.56 2.92
CA GLU A 195 -22.48 -5.65 4.06
C GLU A 195 -21.60 -6.28 5.14
N ARG A 196 -21.77 -7.58 5.40
CA ARG A 196 -20.94 -8.31 6.36
C ARG A 196 -19.50 -8.48 5.87
N ALA A 197 -19.28 -8.70 4.57
CA ALA A 197 -17.95 -8.75 3.97
C ALA A 197 -17.27 -7.37 4.03
N ARG A 198 -18.00 -6.28 3.76
CA ARG A 198 -17.49 -4.91 3.92
C ARG A 198 -17.10 -4.61 5.36
N LYS A 199 -17.96 -4.96 6.32
CA LYS A 199 -17.71 -4.80 7.73
C LYS A 199 -16.50 -5.62 8.18
N ALA A 200 -16.40 -6.88 7.79
CA ALA A 200 -15.27 -7.73 8.14
C ALA A 200 -13.94 -7.28 7.49
N LEU A 201 -13.98 -6.77 6.25
CA LEU A 201 -12.83 -6.11 5.62
C LEU A 201 -12.39 -4.85 6.37
N HIS A 202 -13.37 -4.09 6.89
CA HIS A 202 -13.16 -2.86 7.63
C HIS A 202 -12.59 -3.12 9.02
N GLU A 203 -13.17 -4.06 9.76
CA GLU A 203 -12.74 -4.46 11.12
C GLU A 203 -11.51 -5.36 11.12
N LYS A 204 -10.99 -5.72 9.93
CA LYS A 204 -9.90 -6.69 9.76
C LYS A 204 -10.25 -8.08 10.35
N ASP A 205 -11.53 -8.40 10.38
CA ASP A 205 -12.05 -9.68 10.84
C ASP A 205 -11.93 -10.74 9.73
N TRP A 206 -10.73 -11.31 9.66
CA TRP A 206 -10.40 -12.32 8.67
C TRP A 206 -11.15 -13.63 8.86
N ASP A 207 -11.54 -13.95 10.10
CA ASP A 207 -12.30 -15.15 10.39
C ASP A 207 -13.73 -15.01 9.89
N ALA A 208 -14.38 -13.85 10.07
CA ALA A 208 -15.67 -13.58 9.46
C ALA A 208 -15.61 -13.61 7.92
N LEU A 209 -14.53 -13.11 7.30
CA LEU A 209 -14.35 -13.23 5.85
C LEU A 209 -14.13 -14.68 5.40
N ARG A 210 -13.41 -15.49 6.19
CA ARG A 210 -13.21 -16.91 5.93
C ARG A 210 -14.53 -17.68 6.03
N GLU A 211 -15.36 -17.36 7.03
CA GLU A 211 -16.70 -17.93 7.18
C GLU A 211 -17.58 -17.60 5.97
N LEU A 212 -17.61 -16.33 5.56
CA LEU A 212 -18.40 -15.89 4.41
C LEU A 212 -17.97 -16.59 3.12
N ARG A 213 -16.67 -16.74 2.91
CA ARG A 213 -16.11 -17.50 1.78
C ARG A 213 -16.57 -18.96 1.80
N ASN A 214 -16.50 -19.62 2.95
CA ASN A 214 -16.80 -21.04 3.07
C ASN A 214 -18.31 -21.35 3.00
N LYS A 215 -19.18 -20.44 3.46
CA LYS A 215 -20.65 -20.59 3.38
C LYS A 215 -21.19 -20.63 1.94
N LYS A 216 -20.45 -20.09 0.97
CA LYS A 216 -20.83 -20.11 -0.46
C LYS A 216 -20.36 -21.37 -1.21
N MET A 217 -19.56 -22.23 -0.56
CA MET A 217 -19.09 -23.50 -1.14
C MET A 217 -20.03 -24.68 -0.87
N HIS A 218 -21.15 -24.43 -0.19
CA HIS A 218 -22.26 -25.36 0.06
C HIS A 218 -23.55 -24.78 -0.52
#